data_AF-A0A4Q5XXC0-F1
#
_entry.id   AF-A0A4Q5XXC0-F1
#
_cell.length_a   1.000
_cell.length_b   1.000
_cell.length_c   1.000
_cell.angle_alpha   90.00
_cell.angle_beta   90.00
_cell.angle_gamma   90.00
#
_symmetry.space_group_name_H-M   'P 1'
#
loop_
_entity.id
_entity.type
_entity.pdbx_description
1 polymer ?
#
loop_
_entity_poly.entity_id
_entity_poly.type
_entity_poly.pdbx_seq_one_letter_code
_entity_poly.pdbx_strand_id
1 'polypeptide(L)'
;MRTLVLAVLLIAAPAVAQPGQVLAAGDWHGTGLQVGPGGIQSTWTIELSINAQHSAISYPSLSCKGVLHRISSGPTQIVFREEITEGDCIDSGHISATFGNGRIFWFWTKPGLDTDASAVLYPARPIA
;
A
#
# COMPACT_ATOMS: atom_id res chain seq x y z
N MET A 1 -1.34 -25.74 63.19
CA MET A 1 -1.07 -25.70 61.74
C MET A 1 -1.37 -24.29 61.26
N ARG A 2 -0.34 -23.52 60.89
CA ARG A 2 -0.45 -22.12 60.45
C ARG A 2 -0.50 -22.11 58.92
N THR A 3 -1.66 -21.80 58.36
CA THR A 3 -1.87 -21.70 56.91
C THR A 3 -1.27 -20.38 56.43
N LEU A 4 -0.18 -20.44 55.65
CA LEU A 4 0.37 -19.30 54.91
C LEU A 4 -0.41 -19.15 53.61
N VAL A 5 -1.12 -18.03 53.45
CA VAL A 5 -1.76 -17.64 52.20
C VAL A 5 -0.73 -16.91 51.36
N LEU A 6 -0.22 -17.53 50.30
CA LEU A 6 0.60 -16.87 49.28
C LEU A 6 -0.32 -16.01 48.39
N ALA A 7 -0.18 -14.69 48.48
CA ALA A 7 -0.76 -13.75 47.52
C ALA A 7 0.10 -13.74 46.24
N VAL A 8 -0.44 -14.25 45.14
CA VAL A 8 0.17 -14.14 43.81
C VAL A 8 -0.11 -12.74 43.27
N LEU A 9 0.90 -11.87 43.32
CA LEU A 9 0.88 -10.58 42.63
C LEU A 9 1.00 -10.82 41.11
N LEU A 10 -0.12 -10.66 40.41
CA LEU A 10 -0.15 -10.56 38.95
C LEU A 10 0.52 -9.25 38.54
N ILE A 11 1.76 -9.36 38.05
CA ILE A 11 2.51 -8.24 37.49
C ILE A 11 1.87 -7.92 36.14
N ALA A 12 0.98 -6.93 36.10
CA ALA A 12 0.49 -6.37 34.85
C ALA A 12 1.65 -5.68 34.14
N ALA A 13 2.25 -6.35 33.15
CA ALA A 13 3.25 -5.74 32.30
C ALA A 13 2.61 -4.53 31.58
N PRO A 14 3.26 -3.36 31.56
CA PRO A 14 2.77 -2.25 30.77
C PRO A 14 2.81 -2.68 29.31
N ALA A 15 1.67 -2.62 28.62
CA ALA A 15 1.63 -2.71 27.18
C ALA A 15 2.44 -1.54 26.62
N VAL A 16 3.71 -1.78 26.32
CA VAL A 16 4.50 -0.87 25.49
C VAL A 16 3.78 -0.79 24.16
N ALA A 17 3.10 0.32 23.92
CA ALA A 17 2.60 0.66 22.61
C ALA A 17 3.80 0.58 21.66
N GLN A 18 3.84 -0.48 20.84
CA GLN A 18 4.79 -0.56 19.76
C GLN A 18 4.62 0.75 18.98
N PRO A 19 5.70 1.47 18.64
CA PRO A 19 5.58 2.67 17.82
C PRO A 19 4.81 2.25 16.59
N GLY A 20 3.56 2.70 16.51
CA GLY A 20 2.67 2.34 15.41
C GLY A 20 3.44 2.73 14.16
N GLN A 21 3.77 1.73 13.34
CA GLN A 21 4.38 1.99 12.05
C GLN A 21 3.56 3.10 11.43
N VAL A 22 4.24 4.20 11.08
CA VAL A 22 3.64 5.27 10.31
C VAL A 22 3.01 4.58 9.13
N LEU A 23 1.67 4.51 9.16
CA LEU A 23 0.89 4.02 8.04
C LEU A 23 1.46 4.74 6.83
N ALA A 24 1.62 4.01 5.75
CA ALA A 24 1.68 4.41 4.34
C ALA A 24 1.41 5.84 3.89
N ALA A 25 0.70 6.64 4.69
CA ALA A 25 0.34 8.00 4.45
C ALA A 25 1.52 8.82 3.94
N GLY A 26 1.27 9.53 2.86
CA GLY A 26 2.27 10.27 2.12
C GLY A 26 2.11 10.08 0.62
N ASP A 27 2.95 10.82 -0.08
CA ASP A 27 3.05 10.78 -1.53
C ASP A 27 4.23 9.90 -1.94
N TRP A 28 4.03 9.13 -2.99
CA TRP A 28 4.96 8.11 -3.47
C TRP A 28 5.06 8.18 -4.98
N HIS A 29 6.24 7.87 -5.52
CA HIS A 29 6.46 7.86 -6.96
C HIS A 29 7.34 6.69 -7.39
N GLY A 30 7.17 6.22 -8.63
CA GLY A 30 7.99 5.17 -9.20
C GLY A 30 7.61 4.83 -10.63
N THR A 31 8.12 3.70 -11.12
CA THR A 31 7.85 3.20 -12.47
C THR A 31 7.16 1.84 -12.38
N GLY A 32 5.96 1.75 -12.93
CA GLY A 32 5.24 0.51 -13.16
C GLY A 32 5.88 -0.31 -14.28
N LEU A 33 5.88 -1.63 -14.09
CA LEU A 33 6.35 -2.61 -15.05
C LEU A 33 5.27 -3.68 -15.23
N GLN A 34 4.73 -3.77 -16.46
CA GLN A 34 3.85 -4.87 -16.85
C GLN A 34 4.68 -5.98 -17.49
N VAL A 35 4.49 -7.20 -16.99
CA VAL A 35 5.14 -8.40 -17.50
C VAL A 35 4.07 -9.37 -17.94
N GLY A 36 4.28 -9.97 -19.11
CA GLY A 36 3.47 -11.06 -19.63
C GLY A 36 4.33 -12.26 -20.03
N PRO A 37 3.74 -13.30 -20.64
CA PRO A 37 4.47 -14.51 -21.05
C PRO A 37 5.66 -14.26 -21.99
N GLY A 38 5.63 -13.16 -22.77
CA GLY A 38 6.71 -12.74 -23.67
C GLY A 38 7.76 -11.81 -23.04
N GLY A 39 7.71 -11.58 -21.72
CA GLY A 39 8.59 -10.65 -21.02
C GLY A 39 7.94 -9.29 -20.76
N ILE A 40 8.75 -8.23 -20.68
CA ILE A 40 8.30 -6.86 -20.41
C ILE A 40 7.39 -6.39 -21.56
N GLN A 41 6.18 -5.95 -21.23
CA GLN A 41 5.20 -5.47 -22.20
C GLN A 41 5.11 -3.94 -22.21
N SER A 42 5.17 -3.30 -21.03
CA SER A 42 5.02 -1.86 -20.92
C SER A 42 5.63 -1.34 -19.61
N THR A 43 5.97 -0.05 -19.61
CA THR A 43 6.38 0.71 -18.42
C THR A 43 5.70 2.06 -18.38
N TRP A 44 5.35 2.54 -17.19
CA TRP A 44 4.72 3.84 -16.99
C TRP A 44 5.11 4.48 -15.66
N THR A 45 4.98 5.79 -15.55
CA THR A 45 5.18 6.53 -14.30
C THR A 45 3.97 6.35 -13.38
N ILE A 46 4.21 6.18 -12.09
CA ILE A 46 3.18 6.10 -11.05
C ILE A 46 3.41 7.21 -10.03
N GLU A 47 2.35 7.93 -9.68
CA GLU A 47 2.27 8.84 -8.55
C GLU A 47 1.12 8.39 -7.65
N LEU A 48 1.38 8.14 -6.37
CA LEU A 48 0.43 7.55 -5.44
C LEU A 48 0.38 8.40 -4.16
N SER A 49 -0.80 8.93 -3.85
CA SER A 49 -1.10 9.62 -2.59
C SER A 49 -1.93 8.70 -1.70
N ILE A 50 -1.40 8.36 -0.52
CA ILE A 50 -2.14 7.63 0.50
C ILE A 50 -2.43 8.59 1.66
N ASN A 51 -3.68 8.68 2.09
CA ASN A 51 -4.04 9.38 3.32
C ASN A 51 -5.26 8.70 3.98
N ALA A 52 -5.67 9.18 5.15
CA ALA A 52 -6.71 8.52 5.94
C ALA A 52 -8.10 8.62 5.29
N GLN A 53 -8.40 9.72 4.60
CA GLN A 53 -9.72 10.07 4.08
C GLN A 53 -9.91 9.74 2.60
N HIS A 54 -8.89 9.97 1.76
CA HIS A 54 -8.96 9.92 0.31
C HIS A 54 -7.60 9.54 -0.32
N SER A 55 -7.44 8.30 -0.76
CA SER A 55 -6.23 7.88 -1.49
C SER A 55 -6.44 8.03 -3.00
N ALA A 56 -5.41 8.40 -3.74
CA ALA A 56 -5.48 8.66 -5.18
C ALA A 56 -4.20 8.19 -5.88
N ILE A 57 -4.32 7.88 -7.17
CA ILE A 57 -3.22 7.42 -8.00
C ILE A 57 -3.28 8.12 -9.37
N SER A 58 -2.13 8.41 -9.93
CA SER A 58 -1.99 8.96 -11.27
C SER A 58 -0.94 8.19 -12.05
N TYR A 59 -1.18 8.07 -13.34
CA TYR A 59 -0.27 7.47 -14.31
C TYR A 59 0.07 8.52 -15.39
N PRO A 60 0.95 9.50 -15.12
CA PRO A 60 1.18 10.64 -16.02
C PRO A 60 1.53 10.24 -17.46
N SER A 61 2.43 9.27 -17.63
CA SER A 61 2.83 8.79 -18.96
C SER A 61 1.71 8.08 -19.74
N LEU A 62 0.60 7.74 -19.08
CA LEU A 62 -0.60 7.14 -19.68
C LEU A 62 -1.77 8.13 -19.77
N SER A 63 -1.61 9.37 -19.26
CA SER A 63 -2.69 10.35 -19.14
C SER A 63 -3.92 9.81 -18.38
N CYS A 64 -3.69 9.03 -17.33
CA CYS A 64 -4.75 8.44 -16.51
C CYS A 64 -4.66 8.86 -15.04
N LYS A 65 -5.81 8.93 -14.38
CA LYS A 65 -5.93 9.19 -12.93
C LYS A 65 -7.02 8.34 -12.33
N GLY A 66 -6.88 7.99 -11.06
CA GLY A 66 -7.86 7.24 -10.31
C GLY A 66 -7.92 7.61 -8.83
N VAL A 67 -9.04 7.27 -8.22
CA VAL A 67 -9.21 7.28 -6.77
C VAL A 67 -9.10 5.85 -6.24
N LEU A 68 -8.63 5.70 -5.01
CA LEU A 68 -8.36 4.39 -4.41
C LEU A 68 -9.28 4.15 -3.22
N HIS A 69 -10.12 3.13 -3.35
CA HIS A 69 -11.04 2.67 -2.32
C HIS A 69 -10.36 1.60 -1.48
N ARG A 70 -10.09 1.90 -0.21
CA ARG A 70 -9.43 0.96 0.70
C ARG A 70 -10.34 -0.25 0.98
N ILE A 71 -9.85 -1.45 0.66
CA ILE A 71 -10.52 -2.73 0.97
C ILE A 71 -10.08 -3.24 2.35
N SER A 72 -8.78 -3.24 2.60
CA SER A 72 -8.21 -3.72 3.86
C SER A 72 -6.94 -2.95 4.22
N SER A 73 -6.62 -2.93 5.52
CA SER A 73 -5.40 -2.31 6.05
C SER A 73 -4.84 -3.18 7.16
N GLY A 74 -3.55 -3.47 7.09
CA GLY A 74 -2.78 -4.13 8.13
C GLY A 74 -1.54 -3.29 8.51
N PRO A 75 -0.66 -3.81 9.37
CA PRO A 75 0.52 -3.09 9.85
C PRO A 75 1.51 -2.71 8.75
N THR A 76 1.61 -3.54 7.71
CA THR A 76 2.60 -3.39 6.63
C THR A 76 2.00 -3.42 5.24
N GLN A 77 0.68 -3.53 5.09
CA GLN A 77 0.04 -3.66 3.78
C GLN A 77 -1.32 -2.97 3.78
N ILE A 78 -1.62 -2.30 2.67
CA ILE A 78 -2.96 -1.79 2.37
C ILE A 78 -3.38 -2.34 1.02
N VAL A 79 -4.62 -2.82 0.92
CA VAL A 79 -5.22 -3.25 -0.33
C VAL A 79 -6.28 -2.24 -0.76
N PHE A 80 -6.23 -1.80 -2.01
CA PHE A 80 -7.17 -0.88 -2.61
C PHE A 80 -7.87 -1.51 -3.80
N ARG A 81 -9.13 -1.12 -4.03
CA ARG A 81 -9.77 -1.17 -5.35
C ARG A 81 -9.59 0.19 -6.01
N GLU A 82 -9.06 0.18 -7.22
CA GLU A 82 -8.91 1.36 -8.05
C GLU A 82 -10.23 1.72 -8.75
N GLU A 83 -10.48 3.02 -8.89
CA GLU A 83 -11.49 3.59 -9.78
C GLU A 83 -10.84 4.66 -10.66
N ILE A 84 -10.75 4.41 -11.96
CA ILE A 84 -10.22 5.34 -12.95
C ILE A 84 -11.27 6.43 -13.21
N THR A 85 -10.85 7.68 -13.04
CA THR A 85 -11.69 8.88 -13.15
C THR A 85 -11.34 9.74 -14.36
N GLU A 86 -10.16 9.53 -14.95
CA GLU A 86 -9.66 10.24 -16.13
C GLU A 86 -8.78 9.29 -16.95
N GLY A 87 -8.87 9.37 -18.29
CA GLY A 87 -8.09 8.56 -19.23
C GLY A 87 -8.78 7.25 -19.64
N ASP A 88 -8.17 6.52 -20.58
CA ASP A 88 -8.64 5.21 -21.08
C ASP A 88 -7.73 4.10 -20.53
N CYS A 89 -7.71 3.97 -19.21
CA CYS A 89 -6.97 2.94 -18.50
C CYS A 89 -7.89 1.82 -17.99
N ILE A 90 -7.30 0.67 -17.70
CA ILE A 90 -8.04 -0.47 -17.16
C ILE A 90 -8.55 -0.12 -15.77
N ASP A 91 -9.87 -0.06 -15.62
CA ASP A 91 -10.53 0.28 -14.35
C ASP A 91 -10.70 -0.93 -13.41
N SER A 92 -11.01 -0.68 -12.12
CA SER A 92 -11.42 -1.68 -11.14
C SER A 92 -10.36 -2.77 -10.88
N GLY A 93 -9.08 -2.39 -11.00
CA GLY A 93 -7.95 -3.20 -10.56
C GLY A 93 -7.80 -3.22 -9.03
N HIS A 94 -7.05 -4.19 -8.53
CA HIS A 94 -6.70 -4.32 -7.13
C HIS A 94 -5.23 -3.98 -6.94
N ILE A 95 -4.94 -3.06 -6.03
CA ILE A 95 -3.59 -2.64 -5.70
C ILE A 95 -3.24 -3.13 -4.30
N SER A 96 -2.17 -3.91 -4.20
CA SER A 96 -1.49 -4.22 -2.94
C SER A 96 -0.30 -3.28 -2.77
N ALA A 97 -0.35 -2.41 -1.77
CA ALA A 97 0.76 -1.56 -1.36
C ALA A 97 1.38 -2.11 -0.07
N THR A 98 2.54 -2.74 -0.18
CA THR A 98 3.28 -3.31 0.96
C THR A 98 4.43 -2.41 1.37
N PHE A 99 4.46 -2.00 2.63
CA PHE A 99 5.44 -1.10 3.22
C PHE A 99 6.62 -1.88 3.78
N GLY A 100 7.82 -1.55 3.31
CA GLY A 100 9.05 -2.16 3.81
C GLY A 100 10.26 -1.37 3.36
N ASN A 101 11.28 -1.29 4.22
CA ASN A 101 12.56 -0.64 3.88
C ASN A 101 12.39 0.82 3.37
N GLY A 102 11.44 1.57 3.94
CA GLY A 102 11.16 2.96 3.56
C GLY A 102 10.56 3.16 2.16
N ARG A 103 9.98 2.10 1.58
CA ARG A 103 9.43 2.08 0.21
C ARG A 103 8.08 1.34 0.18
N ILE A 104 7.35 1.50 -0.91
CA ILE A 104 6.18 0.68 -1.24
C ILE A 104 6.56 -0.34 -2.31
N PHE A 105 6.29 -1.61 -2.04
CA PHE A 105 6.18 -2.64 -3.06
C PHE A 105 4.73 -2.64 -3.53
N TRP A 106 4.52 -2.15 -4.75
CA TRP A 106 3.21 -1.97 -5.35
C TRP A 106 2.98 -3.11 -6.34
N PHE A 107 1.81 -3.74 -6.24
CA PHE A 107 1.40 -4.81 -7.13
C PHE A 107 -0.05 -4.59 -7.54
N TRP A 108 -0.32 -4.68 -8.83
CA TRP A 108 -1.65 -4.50 -9.41
C TRP A 108 -2.07 -5.77 -10.14
N THR A 109 -3.31 -6.18 -9.91
CA THR A 109 -3.96 -7.29 -10.60
C THR A 109 -5.41 -6.92 -10.93
N LYS A 110 -6.00 -7.64 -11.88
CA LYS A 110 -7.43 -7.55 -12.13
C LYS A 110 -8.04 -8.94 -12.34
N PRO A 111 -9.03 -9.34 -11.53
CA PRO A 111 -9.72 -10.60 -11.75
C PRO A 111 -10.26 -10.71 -13.19
N GLY A 112 -9.94 -11.82 -13.85
CA GLY A 112 -10.36 -12.09 -15.23
C GLY A 112 -9.44 -11.50 -16.31
N LEU A 113 -8.32 -10.86 -15.95
CA LEU A 113 -7.27 -10.50 -16.89
C LEU A 113 -5.96 -11.23 -16.55
N ASP A 114 -5.31 -11.77 -17.57
CA ASP A 114 -3.96 -12.34 -17.47
C ASP A 114 -2.90 -11.24 -17.64
N THR A 115 -3.01 -10.19 -16.82
CA THR A 115 -2.06 -9.08 -16.80
C THR A 115 -1.90 -8.59 -15.38
N ASP A 116 -0.64 -8.56 -14.96
CA ASP A 116 -0.22 -8.04 -13.68
C ASP A 116 0.84 -6.95 -13.91
N ALA A 117 0.91 -6.02 -12.98
CA ALA A 117 1.93 -4.97 -12.98
C ALA A 117 2.55 -4.83 -11.60
N SER A 118 3.81 -4.43 -11.56
CA SER A 118 4.55 -4.23 -10.31
C SER A 118 5.38 -2.96 -10.34
N ALA A 119 5.64 -2.39 -9.17
CA ALA A 119 6.52 -1.24 -9.01
C ALA A 119 7.18 -1.25 -7.62
N VAL A 120 8.30 -0.54 -7.51
CA VAL A 120 8.82 -0.05 -6.23
C VAL A 120 8.64 1.45 -6.20
N LEU A 121 7.86 1.94 -5.24
CA LEU A 121 7.61 3.38 -5.08
C LEU A 121 8.45 3.93 -3.92
N TYR A 122 8.96 5.13 -4.13
CA TYR A 122 9.80 5.87 -3.21
C TYR A 122 9.02 7.06 -2.67
N PRO A 123 9.30 7.52 -1.43
CA PRO A 123 8.67 8.72 -0.91
C PRO A 123 8.92 9.89 -1.86
N ALA A 124 7.86 10.56 -2.29
CA ALA A 124 7.99 11.83 -2.98
C ALA A 124 8.51 12.85 -1.96
N ARG A 125 9.79 13.24 -2.07
CA ARG A 125 10.34 14.28 -1.18
C ARG A 125 9.67 15.62 -1.48
N PRO A 126 9.61 16.56 -0.50
CA PRO A 126 9.69 17.96 -0.87
C PRO A 126 11.01 18.18 -1.61
N ILE A 127 10.97 18.83 -2.76
CA ILE A 127 12.18 19.28 -3.45
C ILE A 127 12.97 20.14 -2.44
N ALA A 128 14.23 19.77 -2.18
CA ALA A 128 15.12 20.57 -1.34
C ALA A 128 15.37 21.95 -1.97
#